data_AF-A0A6L7WSL3-F1
#
_entry.id   AF-A0A6L7WSL3-F1
#
_cell.length_a   1.000
_cell.length_b   1.000
_cell.length_c   1.000
_cell.angle_alpha   90.00
_cell.angle_beta   90.00
_cell.angle_gamma   90.00
#
_symmetry.space_group_name_H-M   'P 1'
#
loop_
_entity.id
_entity.type
_entity.pdbx_description
1 polymer ?
#
loop_
_entity_poly.entity_id
_entity_poly.type
_entity_poly.pdbx_seq_one_letter_code
_entity_poly.pdbx_strand_id
1 'polypeptide(L)'
;MADAIGTIEVRGKSWALDEPQITLGEFAEVMEPFLAVPVSPGEDRADRAPSVLEPVSSALEKAGLTPDDLHMVLFIGGSSGNPLVRGAIQRRMGRFVEPVVPRDLRAHVSQGAAIHSLYLHGLGHDVVRPITSESIYVLTRDDNQEKVIDAGSEVPSPTTITSVTVGQDRQPRVELPFCVGGRDKILAVLTVPPPSPPGWFEKGETIRISSHISRDKLLVVKVHVGGVAVASEILNPLANAELLPRRRRLLQARQALNASILAGKGRPSTAAVLTYAHAAQEAHRWREAAEMYEAAERLDPGSDHAVSITYNYARSGDYRRSRKWSLEAHHRAPSCVTAYNCAIDERRRGDMEACARLMEESLRLDPDYARALTVYGHALRDDGDSRGLEYVTRAFDLLEEELAGRVLSKDDCALLERNARTLGKRGILDRLGEYRKRWRIDDDLVRDPFLAESPDRVDRADGPSAPGPKRIES
;
A
#
# COMPACT_ATOMS: atom_id res chain seq x y z
N MET A 1 -17.72 23.67 13.86
CA MET A 1 -18.68 23.73 12.75
C MET A 1 -18.39 22.53 11.90
N ALA A 2 -19.31 21.56 11.85
CA ALA A 2 -19.15 20.39 10.99
C ALA A 2 -19.26 20.86 9.53
N ASP A 3 -18.32 20.46 8.69
CA ASP A 3 -18.36 20.75 7.25
C ASP A 3 -19.64 20.15 6.66
N ALA A 4 -20.44 20.98 5.99
CA ALA A 4 -21.64 20.53 5.30
C ALA A 4 -21.24 19.51 4.24
N ILE A 5 -21.82 18.31 4.31
CA ILE A 5 -21.66 17.29 3.27
C ILE A 5 -22.30 17.85 2.01
N GLY A 6 -21.51 18.07 0.95
CA GLY A 6 -21.99 18.63 -0.31
C GLY A 6 -23.12 17.77 -0.92
N THR A 7 -24.02 18.42 -1.64
CA THR A 7 -25.16 17.79 -2.29
C THR A 7 -24.72 16.68 -3.26
N ILE A 8 -25.33 15.51 -3.16
CA ILE A 8 -25.00 14.34 -3.98
C ILE A 8 -26.04 14.22 -5.10
N GLU A 9 -25.59 14.19 -6.36
CA GLU A 9 -26.47 13.91 -7.49
C GLU A 9 -26.51 12.41 -7.82
N VAL A 10 -27.71 11.81 -7.76
CA VAL A 10 -27.95 10.42 -8.14
C VAL A 10 -29.09 10.37 -9.14
N ARG A 11 -28.79 9.91 -10.37
CA ARG A 11 -29.77 9.74 -11.47
C ARG A 11 -30.58 11.03 -11.76
N GLY A 12 -29.91 12.17 -11.79
CA GLY A 12 -30.54 13.48 -12.05
C GLY A 12 -31.39 14.02 -10.90
N LYS A 13 -31.28 13.45 -9.70
CA LYS A 13 -31.89 13.96 -8.47
C LYS A 13 -30.80 14.40 -7.50
N SER A 14 -30.98 15.58 -6.94
CA SER A 14 -30.08 16.19 -5.97
C SER A 14 -30.50 15.80 -4.55
N TRP A 15 -29.59 15.21 -3.78
CA TRP A 15 -29.80 14.80 -2.39
C TRP A 15 -28.90 15.64 -1.49
N ALA A 16 -29.50 16.51 -0.69
CA ALA A 16 -28.81 17.30 0.31
C ALA A 16 -28.98 16.65 1.69
N LEU A 17 -27.93 16.72 2.51
CA LEU A 17 -27.92 16.20 3.87
C LEU A 17 -27.72 17.40 4.81
N ASP A 18 -28.79 18.20 4.91
CA ASP A 18 -28.76 19.52 5.56
C ASP A 18 -28.49 19.41 7.07
N GLU A 19 -29.09 18.41 7.72
CA GLU A 19 -28.86 18.07 9.13
C GLU A 19 -28.83 16.54 9.30
N PRO A 20 -27.65 15.89 9.16
CA PRO A 20 -27.52 14.47 9.45
C PRO A 20 -27.95 14.19 10.90
N GLN A 21 -29.04 13.44 11.06
CA GLN A 21 -29.50 12.95 12.35
C GLN A 21 -29.70 11.43 12.26
N ILE A 22 -29.37 10.75 13.35
CA ILE A 22 -29.65 9.33 13.54
C ILE A 22 -30.09 9.15 14.99
N THR A 23 -31.10 8.34 15.22
CA THR A 23 -31.52 7.97 16.57
C THR A 23 -30.50 7.01 17.19
N LEU A 24 -30.51 6.87 18.52
CA LEU A 24 -29.67 5.88 19.19
C LEU A 24 -30.00 4.44 18.75
N GLY A 25 -31.27 4.17 18.42
CA GLY A 25 -31.72 2.87 17.91
C GLY A 25 -31.14 2.57 16.53
N GLU A 26 -31.32 3.48 15.57
CA GLU A 26 -30.73 3.35 14.23
C GLU A 26 -29.20 3.28 14.29
N PHE A 27 -28.56 4.03 15.18
CA PHE A 27 -27.11 3.90 15.39
C PHE A 27 -26.72 2.54 15.94
N ALA A 28 -27.53 1.94 16.82
CA ALA A 28 -27.30 0.59 17.31
C ALA A 28 -27.47 -0.47 16.21
N GLU A 29 -28.44 -0.30 15.31
CA GLU A 29 -28.64 -1.15 14.13
C GLU A 29 -27.43 -1.07 13.18
N VAL A 30 -26.94 0.15 12.88
CA VAL A 30 -25.73 0.36 12.07
C VAL A 30 -24.50 -0.29 12.72
N MET A 31 -24.43 -0.28 14.06
CA MET A 31 -23.33 -0.87 14.82
C MET A 31 -23.45 -2.39 15.00
N GLU A 32 -24.60 -3.00 14.73
CA GLU A 32 -24.86 -4.42 15.00
C GLU A 32 -23.79 -5.35 14.39
N PRO A 33 -23.40 -5.22 13.10
CA PRO A 33 -22.39 -6.10 12.51
C PRO A 33 -21.04 -6.03 13.24
N PHE A 34 -20.67 -4.85 13.76
CA PHE A 34 -19.43 -4.62 14.50
C PHE A 34 -19.48 -5.17 15.94
N LEU A 35 -20.67 -5.34 16.50
CA LEU A 35 -20.88 -5.80 17.88
C LEU A 35 -21.30 -7.28 17.99
N ALA A 36 -21.66 -7.90 16.87
CA ALA A 36 -22.15 -9.28 16.80
C ALA A 36 -21.07 -10.30 17.17
N VAL A 37 -21.48 -11.41 17.78
CA VAL A 37 -20.59 -12.57 18.00
C VAL A 37 -20.35 -13.26 16.64
N PRO A 38 -19.09 -13.55 16.26
CA PRO A 38 -18.83 -14.29 15.03
C PRO A 38 -19.48 -15.69 15.09
N VAL A 39 -20.18 -16.06 14.02
CA VAL A 39 -20.69 -17.43 13.81
C VAL A 39 -19.62 -18.21 13.03
N SER A 40 -19.48 -19.51 13.36
CA SER A 40 -18.51 -20.53 12.94
C SER A 40 -17.64 -20.32 11.68
N PRO A 41 -16.41 -20.88 11.65
CA PRO A 41 -15.51 -20.77 10.50
C PRO A 41 -16.03 -21.60 9.31
N GLY A 42 -16.33 -20.92 8.20
CA GLY A 42 -16.81 -21.59 6.98
C GLY A 42 -17.28 -20.67 5.84
N GLU A 43 -17.49 -19.38 6.09
CA GLU A 43 -17.91 -18.41 5.07
C GLU A 43 -16.79 -17.39 4.76
N ASP A 44 -16.71 -16.96 3.50
CA ASP A 44 -15.66 -16.10 2.95
C ASP A 44 -15.45 -14.82 3.79
N ARG A 45 -14.27 -14.72 4.40
CA ARG A 45 -13.85 -13.60 5.28
C ARG A 45 -13.78 -12.23 4.60
N ALA A 46 -13.85 -12.16 3.26
CA ALA A 46 -13.54 -10.95 2.50
C ALA A 46 -14.60 -9.84 2.60
N ASP A 47 -15.88 -10.20 2.80
CA ASP A 47 -17.02 -9.26 2.70
C ASP A 47 -17.74 -8.99 4.04
N ARG A 48 -17.27 -9.55 5.16
CA ARG A 48 -17.92 -9.36 6.48
C ARG A 48 -17.34 -8.15 7.22
N ALA A 49 -18.22 -7.30 7.75
CA ALA A 49 -17.82 -6.27 8.70
C ALA A 49 -17.14 -6.91 9.93
N PRO A 50 -15.92 -6.50 10.31
CA PRO A 50 -15.18 -7.13 11.40
C PRO A 50 -15.85 -6.85 12.75
N SER A 51 -15.97 -7.87 13.59
CA SER A 51 -16.52 -7.71 14.95
C SER A 51 -15.44 -7.32 15.95
N VAL A 52 -15.77 -6.43 16.89
CA VAL A 52 -14.89 -6.07 18.00
C VAL A 52 -14.62 -7.24 18.96
N LEU A 53 -15.49 -8.26 18.97
CA LEU A 53 -15.38 -9.42 19.86
C LEU A 53 -14.43 -10.50 19.33
N GLU A 54 -14.10 -10.47 18.04
CA GLU A 54 -13.22 -11.46 17.42
C GLU A 54 -11.77 -11.35 17.93
N PRO A 55 -11.12 -10.16 17.94
CA PRO A 55 -9.79 -10.02 18.54
C PRO A 55 -9.75 -10.38 20.02
N VAL A 56 -10.82 -10.08 20.76
CA VAL A 56 -10.93 -10.38 22.20
C VAL A 56 -10.98 -11.90 22.42
N SER A 57 -11.79 -12.62 21.65
CA SER A 57 -11.89 -14.08 21.75
C SER A 57 -10.57 -14.74 21.33
N SER A 58 -9.96 -14.27 20.24
CA SER A 58 -8.66 -14.77 19.79
C SER A 58 -7.55 -14.53 20.82
N ALA A 59 -7.55 -13.39 21.51
CA ALA A 59 -6.58 -13.11 22.56
C ALA A 59 -6.72 -14.06 23.76
N LEU A 60 -7.95 -14.34 24.19
CA LEU A 60 -8.23 -15.31 25.26
C LEU A 60 -7.81 -16.72 24.86
N GLU A 61 -8.15 -17.17 23.66
CA GLU A 61 -7.76 -18.47 23.12
C GLU A 61 -6.23 -18.63 23.08
N LYS A 62 -5.52 -17.62 22.58
CA LYS A 62 -4.05 -17.61 22.54
C LYS A 62 -3.41 -17.60 23.93
N ALA A 63 -4.07 -16.98 24.90
CA ALA A 63 -3.63 -16.98 26.29
C ALA A 63 -4.00 -18.28 27.03
N GLY A 64 -4.84 -19.14 26.45
CA GLY A 64 -5.41 -20.30 27.13
C GLY A 64 -6.32 -19.93 28.30
N LEU A 65 -6.95 -18.75 28.25
CA LEU A 65 -7.79 -18.20 29.32
C LEU A 65 -9.25 -18.19 28.90
N THR A 66 -10.12 -18.26 29.90
CA THR A 66 -11.55 -18.03 29.79
C THR A 66 -11.91 -16.69 30.42
N PRO A 67 -13.11 -16.13 30.14
CA PRO A 67 -13.55 -14.91 30.82
C PRO A 67 -13.57 -15.01 32.35
N ASP A 68 -13.77 -16.21 32.92
CA ASP A 68 -13.79 -16.44 34.36
C ASP A 68 -12.39 -16.30 35.00
N ASP A 69 -11.33 -16.38 34.21
CA ASP A 69 -9.95 -16.15 34.66
C ASP A 69 -9.59 -14.65 34.74
N LEU A 70 -10.47 -13.77 34.26
CA LEU A 70 -10.23 -12.33 34.22
C LEU A 70 -10.74 -11.62 35.47
N HIS A 71 -9.91 -10.73 36.03
CA HIS A 71 -10.32 -9.87 37.13
C HIS A 71 -11.00 -8.58 36.65
N MET A 72 -10.49 -7.99 35.56
CA MET A 72 -10.96 -6.71 35.06
C MET A 72 -10.75 -6.54 33.54
N VAL A 73 -11.52 -5.64 32.95
CA VAL A 73 -11.39 -5.16 31.58
C VAL A 73 -11.14 -3.66 31.62
N LEU A 74 -9.94 -3.25 31.17
CA LEU A 74 -9.55 -1.84 31.11
C LEU A 74 -9.86 -1.25 29.73
N PHE A 75 -10.73 -0.25 29.68
CA PHE A 75 -11.12 0.44 28.44
C PHE A 75 -10.20 1.63 28.16
N ILE A 76 -9.45 1.60 27.05
CA ILE A 76 -8.51 2.65 26.66
C ILE A 76 -8.73 3.04 25.20
N GLY A 77 -8.61 4.34 24.89
CA GLY A 77 -8.83 4.90 23.56
C GLY A 77 -10.17 5.60 23.43
N GLY A 78 -10.23 6.67 22.64
CA GLY A 78 -11.42 7.49 22.49
C GLY A 78 -12.66 6.70 22.05
N SER A 79 -12.48 5.70 21.17
CA SER A 79 -13.57 4.84 20.68
C SER A 79 -14.19 3.97 21.78
N SER A 80 -13.44 3.64 22.83
CA SER A 80 -13.95 2.91 23.99
C SER A 80 -14.90 3.76 24.85
N GLY A 81 -15.05 5.05 24.56
CA GLY A 81 -16.12 5.88 25.13
C GLY A 81 -17.52 5.43 24.69
N ASN A 82 -17.63 4.73 23.56
CA ASN A 82 -18.91 4.26 23.03
C ASN A 82 -19.55 3.23 23.98
N PRO A 83 -20.75 3.51 24.55
CA PRO A 83 -21.41 2.61 25.48
C PRO A 83 -21.83 1.27 24.84
N LEU A 84 -22.14 1.24 23.54
CA LEU A 84 -22.53 0.01 22.84
C LEU A 84 -21.34 -0.97 22.75
N VAL A 85 -20.14 -0.45 22.47
CA VAL A 85 -18.90 -1.25 22.42
C VAL A 85 -18.57 -1.80 23.80
N ARG A 86 -18.59 -0.96 24.84
CA ARG A 86 -18.35 -1.39 26.22
C ARG A 86 -19.36 -2.44 26.67
N GLY A 87 -20.64 -2.22 26.36
CA GLY A 87 -21.71 -3.16 26.70
C GLY A 87 -21.58 -4.51 25.98
N ALA A 88 -21.16 -4.52 24.70
CA ALA A 88 -20.90 -5.76 23.98
C ALA A 88 -19.73 -6.55 24.58
N ILE A 89 -18.60 -5.89 24.86
CA ILE A 89 -17.43 -6.52 25.49
C ILE A 89 -17.80 -7.04 26.88
N GLN A 90 -18.46 -6.23 27.72
CA GLN A 90 -18.82 -6.63 29.08
C GLN A 90 -19.78 -7.83 29.10
N ARG A 91 -20.76 -7.88 28.19
CA ARG A 91 -21.64 -9.05 28.05
C ARG A 91 -20.87 -10.32 27.69
N ARG A 92 -19.83 -10.20 26.86
CA ARG A 92 -18.96 -11.33 26.48
C ARG A 92 -18.03 -11.78 27.62
N MET A 93 -17.53 -10.84 28.42
CA MET A 93 -16.62 -11.12 29.54
C MET A 93 -17.35 -11.66 30.79
N GLY A 94 -18.65 -11.38 30.92
CA GLY A 94 -19.45 -11.84 32.04
C GLY A 94 -19.51 -10.84 33.20
N ARG A 95 -20.35 -11.16 34.19
CA ARG A 95 -20.72 -10.21 35.27
C ARG A 95 -19.63 -10.00 36.32
N PHE A 96 -18.68 -10.92 36.44
CA PHE A 96 -17.69 -10.94 37.51
C PHE A 96 -16.40 -10.20 37.14
N VAL A 97 -16.22 -9.86 35.87
CA VAL A 97 -15.07 -9.12 35.37
C VAL A 97 -15.32 -7.62 35.55
N GLU A 98 -14.50 -6.93 36.32
CA GLU A 98 -14.70 -5.51 36.61
C GLU A 98 -14.43 -4.60 35.39
N PRO A 99 -15.39 -3.77 34.94
CA PRO A 99 -15.14 -2.78 33.90
C PRO A 99 -14.44 -1.55 34.47
N VAL A 100 -13.19 -1.32 34.06
CA VAL A 100 -12.44 -0.11 34.43
C VAL A 100 -12.45 0.88 33.28
N VAL A 101 -13.06 2.05 33.51
CA VAL A 101 -13.17 3.13 32.52
C VAL A 101 -12.51 4.38 33.10
N PRO A 102 -11.28 4.71 32.68
CA PRO A 102 -10.59 5.90 33.16
C PRO A 102 -11.29 7.20 32.76
N ARG A 103 -11.03 8.27 33.53
CA ARG A 103 -11.59 9.62 33.26
C ARG A 103 -11.14 10.17 31.90
N ASP A 104 -9.86 9.99 31.56
CA ASP A 104 -9.31 10.39 30.27
C ASP A 104 -8.85 9.16 29.49
N LEU A 105 -9.72 8.69 28.60
CA LEU A 105 -9.45 7.52 27.75
C LEU A 105 -8.30 7.73 26.74
N ARG A 106 -7.88 8.98 26.49
CA ARG A 106 -6.90 9.31 25.45
C ARG A 106 -5.47 9.48 26.00
N ALA A 107 -5.32 9.76 27.29
CA ALA A 107 -4.01 10.05 27.89
C ALA A 107 -3.19 8.82 28.33
N HIS A 108 -3.85 7.70 28.64
CA HIS A 108 -3.20 6.58 29.34
C HIS A 108 -2.07 5.92 28.54
N VAL A 109 -2.22 5.80 27.21
CA VAL A 109 -1.16 5.23 26.35
C VAL A 109 0.11 6.08 26.43
N SER A 110 -0.02 7.40 26.29
CA SER A 110 1.13 8.32 26.39
C SER A 110 1.74 8.34 27.79
N GLN A 111 0.93 8.23 28.84
CA GLN A 111 1.41 8.17 30.22
C GLN A 111 2.21 6.88 30.48
N GLY A 112 1.68 5.73 30.05
CA GLY A 112 2.38 4.45 30.13
C GLY A 112 3.71 4.47 29.36
N ALA A 113 3.72 5.06 28.16
CA ALA A 113 4.94 5.24 27.38
C ALA A 113 5.97 6.14 28.09
N ALA A 114 5.54 7.23 28.72
CA ALA A 114 6.42 8.12 29.48
C ALA A 114 7.04 7.41 30.70
N ILE A 115 6.24 6.65 31.45
CA ILE A 115 6.73 5.85 32.58
C ILE A 115 7.71 4.78 32.09
N HIS A 116 7.34 4.02 31.05
CA HIS A 116 8.21 3.00 30.48
C HIS A 116 9.54 3.59 29.98
N SER A 117 9.51 4.76 29.34
CA SER A 117 10.71 5.49 28.91
C SER A 117 11.61 5.86 30.08
N LEU A 118 11.06 6.35 31.19
CA LEU A 118 11.82 6.64 32.42
C LEU A 118 12.53 5.38 32.95
N TYR A 119 11.83 4.25 33.02
CA TYR A 119 12.44 3.01 33.50
C TYR A 119 13.50 2.50 32.53
N LEU A 120 13.21 2.48 31.24
CA LEU A 120 14.11 1.92 30.23
C LEU A 120 15.37 2.77 30.06
N HIS A 121 15.22 4.08 29.86
CA HIS A 121 16.34 4.98 29.57
C HIS A 121 16.93 5.63 30.83
N GLY A 122 16.12 5.88 31.85
CA GLY A 122 16.56 6.50 33.10
C GLY A 122 17.12 5.50 34.10
N LEU A 123 16.54 4.30 34.18
CA LEU A 123 16.92 3.28 35.18
C LEU A 123 17.54 2.01 34.58
N GLY A 124 17.62 1.91 33.25
CA GLY A 124 18.16 0.71 32.57
C GLY A 124 17.29 -0.55 32.78
N HIS A 125 16.03 -0.39 33.17
CA HIS A 125 15.13 -1.49 33.50
C HIS A 125 13.98 -1.56 32.50
N ASP A 126 13.83 -2.71 31.86
CA ASP A 126 12.73 -2.98 30.94
C ASP A 126 11.53 -3.59 31.68
N VAL A 127 10.47 -2.79 31.86
CA VAL A 127 9.28 -3.19 32.64
C VAL A 127 8.32 -4.05 31.82
N VAL A 128 8.36 -3.94 30.49
CA VAL A 128 7.40 -4.61 29.60
C VAL A 128 8.19 -5.51 28.67
N ARG A 129 7.99 -6.83 28.79
CA ARG A 129 8.61 -7.80 27.89
C ARG A 129 7.60 -8.18 26.81
N PRO A 130 7.69 -7.59 25.60
CA PRO A 130 6.81 -7.98 24.51
C PRO A 130 7.05 -9.43 24.11
N ILE A 131 6.01 -10.08 23.58
CA ILE A 131 6.07 -11.45 23.07
C ILE A 131 5.64 -11.51 21.60
N THR A 132 6.07 -12.55 20.88
CA THR A 132 5.58 -12.85 19.52
C THR A 132 4.13 -13.34 19.57
N SER A 133 3.28 -12.91 18.62
CA SER A 133 1.85 -13.25 18.62
C SER A 133 1.49 -14.53 17.85
N GLU A 134 2.36 -14.95 16.93
CA GLU A 134 2.22 -16.13 16.08
C GLU A 134 3.62 -16.75 15.92
N SER A 135 3.67 -18.06 15.62
CA SER A 135 4.94 -18.74 15.34
C SER A 135 5.46 -18.32 13.97
N ILE A 136 6.77 -18.33 13.78
CA ILE A 136 7.42 -18.11 12.48
C ILE A 136 7.98 -19.43 11.99
N TYR A 137 7.78 -19.72 10.72
CA TYR A 137 8.19 -20.96 10.06
C TYR A 137 9.05 -20.68 8.84
N VAL A 138 9.88 -21.66 8.48
CA VAL A 138 10.47 -21.79 7.15
C VAL A 138 9.72 -22.86 6.37
N LEU A 139 9.36 -22.56 5.11
CA LEU A 139 8.70 -23.51 4.23
C LEU A 139 9.75 -24.45 3.60
N THR A 140 9.45 -25.74 3.59
CA THR A 140 10.23 -26.78 2.92
C THR A 140 9.41 -27.42 1.79
N ARG A 141 9.97 -28.42 1.10
CA ARG A 141 9.27 -29.09 0.00
C ARG A 141 7.96 -29.73 0.49
N ASP A 142 6.99 -29.85 -0.42
CA ASP A 142 5.69 -30.47 -0.15
C ASP A 142 4.85 -29.70 0.90
N ASP A 143 5.03 -28.38 0.96
CA ASP A 143 4.34 -27.43 1.88
C ASP A 143 4.57 -27.69 3.38
N ASN A 144 5.58 -28.48 3.74
CA ASN A 144 5.95 -28.72 5.12
C ASN A 144 6.52 -27.46 5.79
N GLN A 145 6.11 -27.19 7.02
CA GLN A 145 6.49 -26.00 7.79
C GLN A 145 7.41 -26.38 8.94
N GLU A 146 8.63 -25.86 8.91
CA GLU A 146 9.61 -26.05 9.98
C GLU A 146 9.65 -24.80 10.85
N LYS A 147 9.37 -24.95 12.14
CA LYS A 147 9.24 -23.81 13.03
C LYS A 147 10.62 -23.22 13.37
N VAL A 148 10.74 -21.90 13.32
CA VAL A 148 11.98 -21.16 13.64
C VAL A 148 11.84 -20.22 14.83
N ILE A 149 10.63 -19.71 15.12
CA ILE A 149 10.32 -18.94 16.33
C ILE A 149 8.96 -19.40 16.85
N ASP A 150 8.86 -19.67 18.15
CA ASP A 150 7.59 -20.03 18.79
C ASP A 150 6.70 -18.80 19.02
N ALA A 151 5.39 -18.98 18.89
CA ALA A 151 4.42 -18.03 19.43
C ALA A 151 4.64 -17.85 20.94
N GLY A 152 4.52 -16.63 21.44
CA GLY A 152 4.75 -16.30 22.83
C GLY A 152 6.23 -16.10 23.23
N SER A 153 7.16 -16.18 22.27
CA SER A 153 8.59 -15.90 22.55
C SER A 153 8.79 -14.45 22.98
N GLU A 154 9.54 -14.21 24.06
CA GLU A 154 9.93 -12.86 24.48
C GLU A 154 10.70 -12.12 23.36
N VAL A 155 10.62 -10.79 23.33
CA VAL A 155 11.30 -9.92 22.37
C VAL A 155 12.18 -8.92 23.14
N PRO A 156 13.51 -8.91 22.95
CA PRO A 156 14.29 -9.77 22.05
C PRO A 156 14.25 -11.26 22.45
N SER A 157 14.22 -12.15 21.46
CA SER A 157 14.15 -13.59 21.70
C SER A 157 15.55 -14.22 21.81
N PRO A 158 15.68 -15.37 22.50
CA PRO A 158 16.88 -16.20 22.34
C PRO A 158 17.03 -16.68 20.90
N THR A 159 18.24 -17.11 20.55
CA THR A 159 18.51 -17.72 19.23
C THR A 159 17.99 -19.14 19.19
N THR A 160 17.10 -19.42 18.24
CA THR A 160 16.64 -20.75 17.88
C THR A 160 17.49 -21.30 16.74
N ILE A 161 17.75 -22.61 16.74
CA ILE A 161 18.45 -23.30 15.66
C ILE A 161 17.54 -24.40 15.12
N THR A 162 17.25 -24.34 13.82
CA THR A 162 16.48 -25.34 13.09
C THR A 162 17.31 -25.82 11.90
N SER A 163 17.14 -27.07 11.50
CA SER A 163 17.85 -27.67 10.37
C SER A 163 16.87 -28.26 9.37
N VAL A 164 17.09 -27.97 8.09
CA VAL A 164 16.35 -28.57 6.96
C VAL A 164 17.35 -29.15 5.96
N THR A 165 16.91 -29.87 4.94
CA THR A 165 17.81 -30.51 3.97
C THR A 165 17.56 -30.01 2.54
N VAL A 166 18.64 -29.99 1.74
CA VAL A 166 18.56 -29.72 0.31
C VAL A 166 17.78 -30.84 -0.38
N GLY A 167 16.69 -30.48 -1.06
CA GLY A 167 15.73 -31.43 -1.60
C GLY A 167 16.06 -31.96 -3.00
N GLN A 168 16.89 -31.26 -3.76
CA GLN A 168 17.25 -31.59 -5.15
C GLN A 168 18.76 -31.77 -5.29
N ASP A 169 19.16 -32.70 -6.16
CA ASP A 169 20.56 -32.92 -6.48
C ASP A 169 21.05 -31.83 -7.45
N ARG A 170 22.30 -31.38 -7.29
CA ARG A 170 22.89 -30.28 -8.07
C ARG A 170 22.04 -29.00 -8.10
N GLN A 171 21.50 -28.62 -6.95
CA GLN A 171 20.63 -27.47 -6.82
C GLN A 171 21.45 -26.16 -6.96
N PRO A 172 21.10 -25.23 -7.88
CA PRO A 172 21.94 -24.07 -8.18
C PRO A 172 21.82 -22.93 -7.16
N ARG A 173 20.78 -22.95 -6.32
CA ARG A 173 20.56 -21.99 -5.22
C ARG A 173 19.57 -22.58 -4.22
N VAL A 174 19.67 -22.21 -2.95
CA VAL A 174 18.65 -22.56 -1.95
C VAL A 174 17.76 -21.36 -1.70
N GLU A 175 16.45 -21.55 -1.73
CA GLU A 175 15.46 -20.51 -1.42
C GLU A 175 14.65 -20.92 -0.19
N LEU A 176 14.58 -20.04 0.81
CA LEU A 176 13.95 -20.29 2.09
C LEU A 176 12.87 -19.23 2.36
N PRO A 177 11.60 -19.54 2.07
CA PRO A 177 10.49 -18.68 2.42
C PRO A 177 10.24 -18.74 3.93
N PHE A 178 10.26 -17.58 4.59
CA PHE A 178 9.86 -17.41 5.99
C PHE A 178 8.44 -16.88 6.04
N CYS A 179 7.59 -17.46 6.89
CA CYS A 179 6.19 -17.08 7.05
C CYS A 179 5.77 -17.00 8.52
N VAL A 180 4.77 -16.18 8.83
CA VAL A 180 4.24 -15.98 10.20
C VAL A 180 2.84 -16.56 10.32
N GLY A 181 2.56 -17.34 11.36
CA GLY A 181 1.25 -17.96 11.60
C GLY A 181 0.85 -19.09 10.65
N GLY A 182 1.30 -19.06 9.39
CA GLY A 182 1.09 -20.10 8.38
C GLY A 182 1.61 -19.69 7.01
N ARG A 183 1.53 -20.61 6.04
CA ARG A 183 2.12 -20.48 4.69
C ARG A 183 1.68 -19.24 3.89
N ASP A 184 0.48 -18.72 4.14
CA ASP A 184 -0.10 -17.64 3.34
C ASP A 184 0.44 -16.24 3.73
N LYS A 185 1.15 -16.12 4.86
CA LYS A 185 1.72 -14.85 5.33
C LYS A 185 3.24 -14.87 5.21
N ILE A 186 3.74 -14.84 3.97
CA ILE A 186 5.19 -14.81 3.70
C ILE A 186 5.78 -13.47 4.15
N LEU A 187 6.79 -13.53 5.03
CA LEU A 187 7.56 -12.38 5.48
C LEU A 187 8.67 -12.03 4.49
N ALA A 188 9.45 -13.03 4.06
CA ALA A 188 10.54 -12.88 3.10
C ALA A 188 10.94 -14.24 2.50
N VAL A 189 11.63 -14.20 1.36
CA VAL A 189 12.33 -15.35 0.78
C VAL A 189 13.82 -15.05 0.85
N LEU A 190 14.57 -15.88 1.56
CA LEU A 190 16.02 -15.76 1.65
C LEU A 190 16.67 -16.70 0.63
N THR A 191 17.50 -16.14 -0.24
CA THR A 191 18.22 -16.91 -1.27
C THR A 191 19.68 -17.08 -0.87
N VAL A 192 20.14 -18.32 -0.80
CA VAL A 192 21.55 -18.68 -0.62
C VAL A 192 22.16 -19.00 -1.99
N PRO A 193 23.19 -18.25 -2.43
CA PRO A 193 23.88 -18.52 -3.69
C PRO A 193 24.69 -19.82 -3.59
N PRO A 194 25.02 -20.47 -4.73
CA PRO A 194 25.77 -21.71 -4.71
C PRO A 194 27.19 -21.52 -4.16
N PRO A 195 27.78 -22.55 -3.52
CA PRO A 195 29.17 -22.54 -3.11
C PRO A 195 30.10 -22.48 -4.32
N SER A 196 31.32 -21.96 -4.16
CA SER A 196 32.33 -21.95 -5.22
C SER A 196 33.65 -22.53 -4.70
N PRO A 197 34.19 -23.62 -5.28
CA PRO A 197 33.58 -24.74 -6.02
C PRO A 197 32.86 -25.76 -5.09
N PRO A 198 31.86 -26.57 -5.54
CA PRO A 198 31.60 -26.99 -6.93
C PRO A 198 30.59 -26.15 -7.75
N GLY A 199 29.86 -25.20 -7.17
CA GLY A 199 28.87 -24.38 -7.91
C GLY A 199 27.41 -24.84 -7.78
N TRP A 200 27.14 -25.82 -6.92
CA TRP A 200 25.80 -26.31 -6.61
C TRP A 200 25.77 -26.91 -5.19
N PHE A 201 24.55 -27.16 -4.69
CA PHE A 201 24.30 -27.90 -3.47
C PHE A 201 23.87 -29.33 -3.80
N GLU A 202 24.38 -30.32 -3.06
CA GLU A 202 24.01 -31.72 -3.23
C GLU A 202 22.77 -32.08 -2.41
N LYS A 203 22.02 -33.08 -2.89
CA LYS A 203 20.83 -33.56 -2.18
C LYS A 203 21.21 -34.10 -0.80
N GLY A 204 20.46 -33.69 0.21
CA GLY A 204 20.66 -34.13 1.60
C GLY A 204 21.66 -33.29 2.40
N GLU A 205 22.32 -32.30 1.78
CA GLU A 205 23.08 -31.31 2.53
C GLU A 205 22.21 -30.62 3.59
N THR A 206 22.76 -30.46 4.79
CA THR A 206 22.04 -29.84 5.91
C THR A 206 22.14 -28.33 5.83
N ILE A 207 20.98 -27.68 5.77
CA ILE A 207 20.80 -26.23 5.87
C ILE A 207 20.55 -25.91 7.34
N ARG A 208 21.51 -25.27 8.00
CA ARG A 208 21.39 -24.83 9.38
C ARG A 208 20.88 -23.39 9.42
N ILE A 209 19.77 -23.17 10.09
CA ILE A 209 19.09 -21.88 10.20
C ILE A 209 19.13 -21.46 11.66
N SER A 210 19.75 -20.32 11.94
CA SER A 210 19.69 -19.67 13.26
C SER A 210 18.84 -18.41 13.16
N SER A 211 17.88 -18.25 14.07
CA SER A 211 16.89 -17.17 14.02
C SER A 211 16.67 -16.58 15.41
N HIS A 212 16.47 -15.26 15.49
CA HIS A 212 15.95 -14.60 16.70
C HIS A 212 15.20 -13.32 16.33
N ILE A 213 14.36 -12.82 17.25
CA ILE A 213 13.77 -11.49 17.15
C ILE A 213 14.67 -10.50 17.90
N SER A 214 15.11 -9.44 17.22
CA SER A 214 15.94 -8.39 17.82
C SER A 214 15.13 -7.45 18.72
N ARG A 215 15.84 -6.58 19.46
CA ARG A 215 15.21 -5.52 20.28
C ARG A 215 14.39 -4.55 19.42
N ASP A 216 14.82 -4.33 18.18
CA ASP A 216 14.12 -3.50 17.19
C ASP A 216 12.96 -4.24 16.49
N LYS A 217 12.59 -5.42 17.01
CA LYS A 217 11.50 -6.27 16.50
C LYS A 217 11.72 -6.72 15.06
N LEU A 218 12.97 -7.01 14.69
CA LEU A 218 13.36 -7.58 13.40
C LEU A 218 13.60 -9.08 13.55
N LEU A 219 13.23 -9.88 12.55
CA LEU A 219 13.62 -11.29 12.51
C LEU A 219 15.01 -11.39 11.87
N VAL A 220 16.00 -11.67 12.71
CA VAL A 220 17.38 -11.85 12.27
C VAL A 220 17.60 -13.33 11.99
N VAL A 221 17.93 -13.64 10.73
CA VAL A 221 18.16 -15.00 10.26
C VAL A 221 19.59 -15.13 9.76
N LYS A 222 20.29 -16.20 10.15
CA LYS A 222 21.54 -16.63 9.54
C LYS A 222 21.40 -18.07 9.08
N VAL A 223 21.67 -18.30 7.80
CA VAL A 223 21.59 -19.60 7.14
C VAL A 223 22.98 -20.03 6.74
N HIS A 224 23.30 -21.29 7.01
CA HIS A 224 24.55 -21.93 6.62
C HIS A 224 24.28 -23.25 5.91
N VAL A 225 24.85 -23.43 4.71
CA VAL A 225 24.77 -24.65 3.90
C VAL A 225 25.97 -24.71 2.96
N GLY A 226 26.57 -25.90 2.76
CA GLY A 226 27.67 -26.07 1.81
C GLY A 226 28.87 -25.13 2.00
N GLY A 227 29.14 -24.68 3.25
CA GLY A 227 30.19 -23.70 3.53
C GLY A 227 29.81 -22.23 3.26
N VAL A 228 28.66 -21.96 2.64
CA VAL A 228 28.14 -20.61 2.41
C VAL A 228 27.33 -20.17 3.62
N ALA A 229 27.50 -18.91 4.03
CA ALA A 229 26.68 -18.29 5.07
C ALA A 229 26.03 -17.01 4.54
N VAL A 230 24.72 -16.87 4.76
CA VAL A 230 23.95 -15.67 4.43
C VAL A 230 23.20 -15.21 5.68
N ALA A 231 23.24 -13.91 5.95
CA ALA A 231 22.49 -13.28 7.03
C ALA A 231 21.49 -12.27 6.45
N SER A 232 20.33 -12.14 7.09
CA SER A 232 19.29 -11.20 6.71
C SER A 232 18.50 -10.72 7.92
N GLU A 233 18.06 -9.47 7.85
CA GLU A 233 17.11 -8.88 8.81
C GLU A 233 15.77 -8.68 8.11
N ILE A 234 14.75 -9.39 8.59
CA ILE A 234 13.42 -9.40 8.00
C ILE A 234 12.52 -8.46 8.81
N LEU A 235 11.96 -7.48 8.10
CA LEU A 235 11.09 -6.45 8.66
C LEU A 235 9.69 -6.96 8.98
N ASN A 236 9.10 -6.38 10.02
CA ASN A 236 7.72 -6.62 10.45
C ASN A 236 7.39 -8.12 10.62
N PRO A 237 8.20 -8.88 11.39
CA PRO A 237 8.02 -10.32 11.55
C PRO A 237 6.77 -10.71 12.35
N LEU A 238 6.11 -9.73 12.99
CA LEU A 238 4.91 -9.91 13.80
C LEU A 238 3.64 -9.42 13.05
N ALA A 239 3.69 -9.39 11.72
CA ALA A 239 2.57 -8.93 10.91
C ALA A 239 1.38 -9.90 11.01
N ASN A 240 0.20 -9.37 11.34
CA ASN A 240 -1.04 -10.16 11.38
C ASN A 240 -1.65 -10.42 9.98
N ALA A 241 -1.05 -9.87 8.92
CA ALA A 241 -1.54 -9.98 7.55
C ALA A 241 -0.36 -10.07 6.57
N GLU A 242 -0.58 -10.67 5.40
CA GLU A 242 0.41 -10.70 4.32
C GLU A 242 0.82 -9.27 3.92
N LEU A 243 2.13 -9.05 3.78
CA LEU A 243 2.66 -7.79 3.28
C LEU A 243 2.71 -7.85 1.77
N LEU A 244 1.72 -7.25 1.11
CA LEU A 244 1.75 -7.01 -0.34
C LEU A 244 3.12 -6.41 -0.76
N PRO A 245 3.69 -6.79 -1.91
CA PRO A 245 5.03 -6.34 -2.32
C PRO A 245 5.25 -4.81 -2.26
N ARG A 246 4.24 -4.02 -2.66
CA ARG A 246 4.26 -2.55 -2.58
C ARG A 246 4.37 -2.05 -1.14
N ARG A 247 3.67 -2.69 -0.20
CA ARG A 247 3.72 -2.36 1.24
C ARG A 247 5.07 -2.72 1.86
N ARG A 248 5.69 -3.82 1.42
CA ARG A 248 7.06 -4.19 1.82
C ARG A 248 8.08 -3.15 1.36
N ARG A 249 8.02 -2.72 0.10
CA ARG A 249 8.91 -1.66 -0.42
C ARG A 249 8.76 -0.36 0.37
N LEU A 250 7.53 0.05 0.68
CA LEU A 250 7.28 1.23 1.51
C LEU A 250 7.93 1.11 2.89
N LEU A 251 7.81 -0.03 3.57
CA LEU A 251 8.44 -0.25 4.87
C LEU A 251 9.97 -0.22 4.80
N GLN A 252 10.56 -0.82 3.76
CA GLN A 252 12.01 -0.78 3.52
C GLN A 252 12.48 0.65 3.26
N ALA A 253 11.78 1.40 2.41
CA ALA A 253 12.07 2.81 2.17
C ALA A 253 11.94 3.64 3.45
N ARG A 254 10.97 3.33 4.31
CA ARG A 254 10.80 3.99 5.62
C ARG A 254 11.99 3.75 6.53
N GLN A 255 12.46 2.50 6.59
CA GLN A 255 13.62 2.14 7.40
C GLN A 255 14.87 2.85 6.90
N ALA A 256 15.09 2.87 5.58
CA ALA A 256 16.20 3.59 4.95
C ALA A 256 16.15 5.10 5.23
N LEU A 257 14.96 5.70 5.17
CA LEU A 257 14.74 7.09 5.55
C LEU A 257 15.09 7.34 7.02
N ASN A 258 14.58 6.51 7.94
CA ASN A 258 14.88 6.65 9.36
C ASN A 258 16.38 6.51 9.66
N ALA A 259 17.06 5.55 9.01
CA ALA A 259 18.51 5.37 9.13
C ALA A 259 19.26 6.60 8.61
N SER A 260 18.80 7.19 7.50
CA SER A 260 19.36 8.43 6.96
C SER A 260 19.16 9.63 7.91
N ILE A 261 17.98 9.76 8.53
CA ILE A 261 17.71 10.80 9.54
C ILE A 261 18.66 10.65 10.72
N LEU A 262 18.86 9.42 11.21
CA LEU A 262 19.74 9.14 12.34
C LEU A 262 21.20 9.50 12.01
N ALA A 263 21.69 9.03 10.86
CA ALA A 263 23.05 9.32 10.40
C ALA A 263 23.29 10.83 10.17
N GLY A 264 22.28 11.52 9.64
CA GLY A 264 22.30 12.95 9.39
C GLY A 264 21.91 13.83 10.58
N LYS A 265 21.86 13.28 11.81
CA LYS A 265 21.52 14.00 13.05
C LYS A 265 20.21 14.82 12.95
N GLY A 266 19.19 14.22 12.34
CA GLY A 266 17.88 14.83 12.15
C GLY A 266 17.60 15.34 10.74
N ARG A 267 18.61 15.45 9.86
CA ARG A 267 18.43 15.81 8.45
C ARG A 267 18.63 14.58 7.54
N PRO A 268 17.58 14.07 6.87
CA PRO A 268 17.75 12.97 5.91
C PRO A 268 18.46 13.43 4.63
N SER A 269 18.98 12.47 3.87
CA SER A 269 19.45 12.70 2.50
C SER A 269 18.29 12.84 1.53
N THR A 270 18.44 13.67 0.49
CA THR A 270 17.44 13.83 -0.57
C THR A 270 17.10 12.50 -1.24
N ALA A 271 18.11 11.65 -1.49
CA ALA A 271 17.91 10.33 -2.08
C ALA A 271 17.02 9.41 -1.24
N ALA A 272 17.16 9.41 0.09
CA ALA A 272 16.32 8.61 0.98
C ALA A 272 14.87 9.13 1.01
N VAL A 273 14.68 10.45 0.97
CA VAL A 273 13.36 11.10 0.89
C VAL A 273 12.67 10.74 -0.43
N LEU A 274 13.37 10.82 -1.56
CA LEU A 274 12.82 10.46 -2.86
C LEU A 274 12.47 8.98 -2.96
N THR A 275 13.36 8.10 -2.48
CA THR A 275 13.09 6.65 -2.42
C THR A 275 11.80 6.36 -1.65
N TYR A 276 11.57 7.07 -0.54
CA TYR A 276 10.33 6.98 0.21
C TYR A 276 9.12 7.54 -0.54
N ALA A 277 9.25 8.69 -1.20
CA ALA A 277 8.17 9.31 -1.99
C ALA A 277 7.66 8.36 -3.08
N HIS A 278 8.57 7.75 -3.86
CA HIS A 278 8.21 6.76 -4.88
C HIS A 278 7.53 5.52 -4.28
N ALA A 279 8.06 4.99 -3.18
CA ALA A 279 7.47 3.81 -2.53
C ALA A 279 6.08 4.12 -1.94
N ALA A 280 5.86 5.34 -1.43
CA ALA A 280 4.56 5.80 -0.94
C ALA A 280 3.56 5.94 -2.10
N GLN A 281 3.99 6.47 -3.25
CA GLN A 281 3.18 6.58 -4.45
C GLN A 281 2.76 5.20 -4.98
N GLU A 282 3.70 4.25 -5.10
CA GLU A 282 3.40 2.86 -5.49
C GLU A 282 2.39 2.20 -4.54
N ALA A 283 2.50 2.49 -3.24
CA ALA A 283 1.59 2.01 -2.21
C ALA A 283 0.27 2.81 -2.09
N HIS A 284 -0.01 3.69 -3.06
CA HIS A 284 -1.22 4.53 -3.13
C HIS A 284 -1.43 5.45 -1.92
N ARG A 285 -0.33 5.81 -1.24
CA ARG A 285 -0.31 6.80 -0.16
C ARG A 285 -0.05 8.18 -0.74
N TRP A 286 -0.96 8.63 -1.59
CA TRP A 286 -0.79 9.80 -2.45
C TRP A 286 -0.41 11.06 -1.68
N ARG A 287 -1.12 11.37 -0.59
CA ARG A 287 -0.81 12.56 0.21
C ARG A 287 0.59 12.50 0.83
N GLU A 288 0.95 11.34 1.37
CA GLU A 288 2.26 11.11 1.97
C GLU A 288 3.38 11.21 0.92
N ALA A 289 3.15 10.69 -0.29
CA ALA A 289 4.08 10.85 -1.41
C ALA A 289 4.28 12.32 -1.81
N ALA A 290 3.19 13.10 -1.95
CA ALA A 290 3.25 14.53 -2.27
C ALA A 290 4.07 15.32 -1.26
N GLU A 291 3.78 15.13 0.03
CA GLU A 291 4.48 15.83 1.13
C GLU A 291 5.99 15.47 1.17
N MET A 292 6.34 14.27 0.71
CA MET A 292 7.74 13.80 0.64
C MET A 292 8.47 14.32 -0.60
N TYR A 293 7.82 14.46 -1.75
CA TYR A 293 8.40 15.19 -2.88
C TYR A 293 8.62 16.67 -2.53
N GLU A 294 7.68 17.31 -1.82
CA GLU A 294 7.89 18.66 -1.29
C GLU A 294 9.05 18.73 -0.29
N ALA A 295 9.24 17.67 0.52
CA ALA A 295 10.38 17.57 1.41
C ALA A 295 11.70 17.44 0.63
N ALA A 296 11.72 16.74 -0.49
CA ALA A 296 12.88 16.61 -1.35
C ALA A 296 13.29 17.98 -1.94
N GLU A 297 12.34 18.76 -2.49
CA GLU A 297 12.62 20.11 -3.01
C GLU A 297 13.11 21.06 -1.89
N ARG A 298 12.61 20.92 -0.66
CA ARG A 298 13.13 21.70 0.49
C ARG A 298 14.56 21.34 0.87
N LEU A 299 14.96 20.09 0.68
CA LEU A 299 16.31 19.61 1.01
C LEU A 299 17.31 19.94 -0.10
N ASP A 300 16.85 19.88 -1.35
CA ASP A 300 17.60 20.20 -2.55
C ASP A 300 16.77 21.15 -3.45
N PRO A 301 16.94 22.47 -3.30
CA PRO A 301 16.22 23.46 -4.11
C PRO A 301 16.51 23.41 -5.62
N GLY A 302 17.52 22.64 -6.05
CA GLY A 302 17.81 22.40 -7.47
C GLY A 302 16.99 21.26 -8.08
N SER A 303 16.30 20.47 -7.28
CA SER A 303 15.39 19.42 -7.74
C SER A 303 14.02 19.98 -8.11
N ASP A 304 13.40 19.44 -9.16
CA ASP A 304 12.05 19.80 -9.60
C ASP A 304 11.18 18.55 -9.65
N HIS A 305 10.22 18.49 -8.73
CA HIS A 305 9.24 17.42 -8.59
C HIS A 305 7.81 17.97 -8.67
N ALA A 306 7.62 19.19 -9.18
CA ALA A 306 6.36 19.90 -9.14
C ALA A 306 5.22 19.12 -9.84
N VAL A 307 5.52 18.39 -10.92
CA VAL A 307 4.54 17.52 -11.60
C VAL A 307 4.12 16.33 -10.74
N SER A 308 5.07 15.65 -10.09
CA SER A 308 4.78 14.53 -9.18
C SER A 308 4.02 15.01 -7.94
N ILE A 309 4.38 16.16 -7.37
CA ILE A 309 3.64 16.78 -6.26
C ILE A 309 2.20 17.08 -6.67
N THR A 310 2.02 17.68 -7.84
CA THR A 310 0.70 18.00 -8.43
C THR A 310 -0.17 16.75 -8.56
N TYR A 311 0.37 15.70 -9.19
CA TYR A 311 -0.34 14.45 -9.45
C TYR A 311 -0.78 13.77 -8.15
N ASN A 312 0.14 13.64 -7.19
CA ASN A 312 -0.13 12.99 -5.91
C ASN A 312 -1.15 13.76 -5.06
N TYR A 313 -1.10 15.10 -5.04
CA TYR A 313 -2.14 15.87 -4.37
C TYR A 313 -3.51 15.70 -5.01
N ALA A 314 -3.61 15.69 -6.34
CA ALA A 314 -4.86 15.39 -7.03
C ALA A 314 -5.39 14.00 -6.66
N ARG A 315 -4.53 12.97 -6.63
CA ARG A 315 -4.93 11.60 -6.27
C ARG A 315 -5.40 11.48 -4.83
N SER A 316 -4.91 12.36 -3.95
CA SER A 316 -5.36 12.44 -2.55
C SER A 316 -6.66 13.23 -2.34
N GLY A 317 -7.19 13.90 -3.38
CA GLY A 317 -8.35 14.79 -3.29
C GLY A 317 -8.02 16.23 -2.85
N ASP A 318 -6.75 16.57 -2.58
CA ASP A 318 -6.35 17.94 -2.28
C ASP A 318 -6.12 18.75 -3.56
N TYR A 319 -7.23 19.06 -4.25
CA TYR A 319 -7.21 19.81 -5.51
C TYR A 319 -6.68 21.24 -5.36
N ARG A 320 -6.78 21.82 -4.15
CA ARG A 320 -6.24 23.15 -3.88
C ARG A 320 -4.72 23.16 -3.95
N ARG A 321 -4.06 22.21 -3.28
CA ARG A 321 -2.58 22.07 -3.36
C ARG A 321 -2.14 21.58 -4.73
N SER A 322 -2.90 20.66 -5.34
CA SER A 322 -2.65 20.22 -6.71
C SER A 322 -2.58 21.40 -7.68
N ARG A 323 -3.60 22.28 -7.69
CA ARG A 323 -3.63 23.48 -8.54
C ARG A 323 -2.47 24.44 -8.29
N LYS A 324 -2.12 24.65 -7.02
CA LYS A 324 -0.97 25.51 -6.67
C LYS A 324 0.30 24.96 -7.35
N TRP A 325 0.53 23.67 -7.22
CA TRP A 325 1.71 23.01 -7.76
C TRP A 325 1.65 22.83 -9.29
N SER A 326 0.48 22.70 -9.91
CA SER A 326 0.36 22.63 -11.37
C SER A 326 0.75 23.96 -12.01
N LEU A 327 0.27 25.08 -11.47
CA LEU A 327 0.66 26.43 -11.91
C LEU A 327 2.16 26.68 -11.70
N GLU A 328 2.71 26.25 -10.56
CA GLU A 328 4.15 26.36 -10.29
C GLU A 328 4.98 25.53 -11.28
N ALA A 329 4.59 24.27 -11.53
CA ALA A 329 5.24 23.39 -12.49
C ALA A 329 5.23 24.00 -13.89
N HIS A 330 4.09 24.53 -14.31
CA HIS A 330 3.95 25.17 -15.62
C HIS A 330 4.75 26.46 -15.72
N HIS A 331 4.78 27.29 -14.66
CA HIS A 331 5.60 28.50 -14.63
C HIS A 331 7.10 28.19 -14.70
N ARG A 332 7.58 27.15 -14.00
CA ARG A 332 8.99 26.72 -14.01
C ARG A 332 9.41 26.15 -15.36
N ALA A 333 8.61 25.24 -15.90
CA ALA A 333 8.89 24.52 -17.13
C ALA A 333 7.60 24.26 -17.94
N PRO A 334 7.21 25.19 -18.82
CA PRO A 334 6.09 24.98 -19.73
C PRO A 334 6.34 23.78 -20.64
N SER A 335 5.41 22.81 -20.65
CA SER A 335 5.42 21.62 -21.49
C SER A 335 3.97 21.19 -21.78
N CYS A 336 3.78 20.26 -22.72
CA CYS A 336 2.46 19.69 -22.98
C CYS A 336 1.85 19.08 -21.70
N VAL A 337 2.66 18.39 -20.89
CA VAL A 337 2.24 17.79 -19.60
C VAL A 337 1.80 18.85 -18.60
N THR A 338 2.59 19.92 -18.38
CA THR A 338 2.27 20.95 -17.39
C THR A 338 1.07 21.81 -17.81
N ALA A 339 0.95 22.11 -19.12
CA ALA A 339 -0.21 22.79 -19.68
C ALA A 339 -1.48 21.94 -19.54
N TYR A 340 -1.42 20.65 -19.89
CA TYR A 340 -2.52 19.70 -19.72
C TYR A 340 -2.96 19.58 -18.24
N ASN A 341 -2.01 19.44 -17.32
CA ASN A 341 -2.31 19.34 -15.89
C ASN A 341 -3.02 20.58 -15.36
N CYS A 342 -2.56 21.78 -15.75
CA CYS A 342 -3.26 23.03 -15.43
C CYS A 342 -4.67 23.04 -16.03
N ALA A 343 -4.83 22.59 -17.28
CA ALA A 343 -6.13 22.56 -17.96
C ALA A 343 -7.14 21.67 -17.21
N ILE A 344 -6.71 20.50 -16.73
CA ILE A 344 -7.57 19.60 -15.94
C ILE A 344 -8.00 20.24 -14.61
N ASP A 345 -7.10 20.96 -13.93
CA ASP A 345 -7.45 21.66 -12.68
C ASP A 345 -8.42 22.82 -12.91
N GLU A 346 -8.27 23.59 -14.00
CA GLU A 346 -9.23 24.65 -14.35
C GLU A 346 -10.59 24.09 -14.76
N ARG A 347 -10.62 22.97 -15.50
CA ARG A 347 -11.86 22.25 -15.83
C ARG A 347 -12.62 21.82 -14.58
N ARG A 348 -11.94 21.31 -13.55
CA ARG A 348 -12.58 20.93 -12.27
C ARG A 348 -13.20 22.11 -11.53
N ARG A 349 -12.68 23.31 -11.76
CA ARG A 349 -13.25 24.56 -11.21
C ARG A 349 -14.42 25.10 -12.04
N GLY A 350 -14.69 24.51 -13.20
CA GLY A 350 -15.69 25.01 -14.14
C GLY A 350 -15.20 26.14 -15.05
N ASP A 351 -13.89 26.46 -15.04
CA ASP A 351 -13.31 27.45 -15.97
C ASP A 351 -12.97 26.76 -17.31
N MET A 352 -14.02 26.58 -18.12
CA MET A 352 -13.92 25.90 -19.41
C MET A 352 -13.11 26.71 -20.44
N GLU A 353 -13.12 28.05 -20.34
CA GLU A 353 -12.32 28.90 -21.23
C GLU A 353 -10.82 28.78 -20.94
N ALA A 354 -10.42 28.83 -19.66
CA ALA A 354 -9.03 28.60 -19.28
C ALA A 354 -8.58 27.18 -19.63
N CYS A 355 -9.44 26.18 -19.40
CA CYS A 355 -9.19 24.81 -19.83
C CYS A 355 -8.92 24.74 -21.35
N ALA A 356 -9.79 25.31 -22.19
CA ALA A 356 -9.63 25.28 -23.64
C ALA A 356 -8.32 25.92 -24.09
N ARG A 357 -7.98 27.11 -23.57
CA ARG A 357 -6.70 27.78 -23.89
C ARG A 357 -5.48 26.93 -23.52
N LEU A 358 -5.49 26.31 -22.34
CA LEU A 358 -4.39 25.46 -21.88
C LEU A 358 -4.31 24.13 -22.65
N MET A 359 -5.44 23.58 -23.09
CA MET A 359 -5.46 22.42 -24.00
C MET A 359 -4.88 22.75 -25.37
N GLU A 360 -5.22 23.91 -25.94
CA GLU A 360 -4.61 24.40 -27.18
C GLU A 360 -3.11 24.66 -27.03
N GLU A 361 -2.69 25.21 -25.90
CA GLU A 361 -1.27 25.34 -25.58
C GLU A 361 -0.57 23.99 -25.48
N SER A 362 -1.16 23.01 -24.80
CA SER A 362 -0.62 21.65 -24.71
C SER A 362 -0.41 21.05 -26.11
N LEU A 363 -1.40 21.18 -27.00
CA LEU A 363 -1.35 20.64 -28.36
C LEU A 363 -0.44 21.45 -29.29
N ARG A 364 -0.20 22.74 -29.00
CA ARG A 364 0.81 23.53 -29.69
C ARG A 364 2.23 23.09 -29.34
N LEU A 365 2.45 22.70 -28.08
CA LEU A 365 3.74 22.18 -27.60
C LEU A 365 4.00 20.75 -28.08
N ASP A 366 2.97 19.92 -28.09
CA ASP A 366 3.01 18.56 -28.64
C ASP A 366 1.68 18.23 -29.34
N PRO A 367 1.63 18.30 -30.69
CA PRO A 367 0.43 18.03 -31.48
C PRO A 367 -0.11 16.60 -31.34
N ASP A 368 0.71 15.65 -30.88
CA ASP A 368 0.36 14.24 -30.74
C ASP A 368 0.20 13.84 -29.26
N TYR A 369 0.05 14.81 -28.36
CA TYR A 369 -0.20 14.52 -26.95
C TYR A 369 -1.60 13.92 -26.73
N ALA A 370 -1.67 12.58 -26.74
CA ALA A 370 -2.91 11.80 -26.76
C ALA A 370 -3.89 12.14 -25.64
N ARG A 371 -3.39 12.53 -24.46
CA ARG A 371 -4.22 12.93 -23.31
C ARG A 371 -4.97 14.23 -23.59
N ALA A 372 -4.29 15.26 -24.10
CA ALA A 372 -4.95 16.52 -24.47
C ALA A 372 -5.90 16.32 -25.65
N LEU A 373 -5.48 15.58 -26.69
CA LEU A 373 -6.34 15.26 -27.84
C LEU A 373 -7.63 14.54 -27.40
N THR A 374 -7.52 13.57 -26.50
CA THR A 374 -8.69 12.85 -25.96
C THR A 374 -9.63 13.81 -25.23
N VAL A 375 -9.11 14.53 -24.23
CA VAL A 375 -9.96 15.35 -23.35
C VAL A 375 -10.58 16.51 -24.10
N TYR A 376 -9.76 17.25 -24.85
CA TYR A 376 -10.24 18.39 -25.59
C TYR A 376 -11.11 17.96 -26.77
N GLY A 377 -10.76 16.86 -27.45
CA GLY A 377 -11.57 16.32 -28.53
C GLY A 377 -12.99 15.94 -28.09
N HIS A 378 -13.16 15.32 -26.92
CA HIS A 378 -14.49 15.05 -26.39
C HIS A 378 -15.24 16.34 -26.00
N ALA A 379 -14.57 17.29 -25.35
CA ALA A 379 -15.19 18.57 -25.00
C ALA A 379 -15.69 19.32 -26.25
N LEU A 380 -14.86 19.41 -27.29
CA LEU A 380 -15.22 20.01 -28.57
C LEU A 380 -16.41 19.29 -29.25
N ARG A 381 -16.47 17.96 -29.16
CA ARG A 381 -17.61 17.19 -29.70
C ARG A 381 -18.90 17.49 -28.95
N ASP A 382 -18.82 17.61 -27.62
CA ASP A 382 -19.97 17.96 -26.78
C ASP A 382 -20.48 19.38 -27.13
N ASP A 383 -19.58 20.28 -27.52
CA ASP A 383 -19.89 21.64 -28.01
C ASP A 383 -20.28 21.70 -29.51
N GLY A 384 -20.27 20.57 -30.22
CA GLY A 384 -20.64 20.49 -31.64
C GLY A 384 -19.54 20.93 -32.64
N ASP A 385 -18.30 21.12 -32.19
CA ASP A 385 -17.15 21.44 -33.04
C ASP A 385 -16.62 20.17 -33.75
N SER A 386 -16.52 20.24 -35.08
CA SER A 386 -16.07 19.15 -35.93
C SER A 386 -14.62 18.70 -35.68
N ARG A 387 -13.75 19.61 -35.19
CA ARG A 387 -12.36 19.28 -34.81
C ARG A 387 -12.30 18.21 -33.73
N GLY A 388 -13.34 18.13 -32.89
CA GLY A 388 -13.35 17.20 -31.79
C GLY A 388 -13.31 15.73 -32.22
N LEU A 389 -13.97 15.37 -33.34
CA LEU A 389 -13.90 14.00 -33.88
C LEU A 389 -12.52 13.68 -34.46
N GLU A 390 -11.88 14.65 -35.10
CA GLU A 390 -10.50 14.51 -35.61
C GLU A 390 -9.53 14.22 -34.46
N TYR A 391 -9.60 15.00 -33.37
CA TYR A 391 -8.73 14.83 -32.21
C TYR A 391 -8.93 13.48 -31.51
N VAL A 392 -10.19 13.06 -31.32
CA VAL A 392 -10.50 11.74 -30.74
C VAL A 392 -9.97 10.60 -31.62
N THR A 393 -10.05 10.75 -32.95
CA THR A 393 -9.54 9.75 -33.89
C THR A 393 -8.02 9.65 -33.81
N ARG A 394 -7.31 10.79 -33.85
CA ARG A 394 -5.85 10.82 -33.72
C ARG A 394 -5.37 10.26 -32.38
N ALA A 395 -6.04 10.63 -31.28
CA ALA A 395 -5.71 10.08 -29.96
C ALA A 395 -5.94 8.57 -29.89
N PHE A 396 -6.99 8.05 -30.53
CA PHE A 396 -7.25 6.62 -30.62
C PHE A 396 -6.11 5.89 -31.36
N ASP A 397 -5.69 6.40 -32.52
CA ASP A 397 -4.65 5.75 -33.33
C ASP A 397 -3.31 5.67 -32.57
N LEU A 398 -2.92 6.76 -31.89
CA LEU A 398 -1.73 6.80 -31.04
C LEU A 398 -1.79 5.77 -29.89
N LEU A 399 -2.91 5.74 -29.17
CA LEU A 399 -3.08 4.82 -28.03
C LEU A 399 -3.25 3.36 -28.47
N GLU A 400 -3.80 3.11 -29.66
CA GLU A 400 -3.85 1.76 -30.25
C GLU A 400 -2.45 1.26 -30.60
N GLU A 401 -1.57 2.13 -31.11
CA GLU A 401 -0.17 1.80 -31.36
C GLU A 401 0.56 1.43 -30.07
N GLU A 402 0.36 2.19 -28.99
CA GLU A 402 0.91 1.88 -27.67
C GLU A 402 0.40 0.54 -27.12
N LEU A 403 -0.89 0.23 -27.33
CA LEU A 403 -1.47 -1.07 -26.98
C LEU A 403 -0.82 -2.20 -27.77
N ALA A 404 -0.61 -2.03 -29.07
CA ALA A 404 0.04 -3.00 -29.94
C ALA A 404 1.51 -3.22 -29.54
N GLY A 405 2.22 -2.15 -29.20
CA GLY A 405 3.58 -2.16 -28.67
C GLY A 405 3.70 -2.66 -27.22
N ARG A 406 2.58 -2.90 -26.54
CA ARG A 406 2.48 -3.30 -25.13
C ARG A 406 3.11 -2.32 -24.14
N VAL A 407 3.15 -1.04 -24.49
CA VAL A 407 3.71 0.04 -23.67
C VAL A 407 2.65 0.98 -23.09
N LEU A 408 1.37 0.75 -23.40
CA LEU A 408 0.23 1.54 -22.93
C LEU A 408 0.19 1.61 -21.38
N SER A 409 0.12 2.81 -20.83
CA SER A 409 0.06 3.03 -19.39
C SER A 409 -1.29 2.63 -18.79
N LYS A 410 -1.35 2.47 -17.46
CA LYS A 410 -2.63 2.20 -16.76
C LYS A 410 -3.63 3.33 -16.95
N ASP A 411 -3.19 4.58 -16.85
CA ASP A 411 -4.06 5.75 -16.98
C ASP A 411 -4.57 5.90 -18.43
N ASP A 412 -3.72 5.58 -19.42
CA ASP A 412 -4.08 5.70 -20.84
C ASP A 412 -5.01 4.57 -21.31
N CYS A 413 -5.08 3.45 -20.59
CA CYS A 413 -6.09 2.42 -20.83
C CYS A 413 -7.52 2.98 -20.74
N ALA A 414 -7.80 3.91 -19.81
CA ALA A 414 -9.14 4.50 -19.69
C ALA A 414 -9.45 5.45 -20.86
N LEU A 415 -8.44 6.17 -21.35
CA LEU A 415 -8.55 7.06 -22.50
C LEU A 415 -8.81 6.28 -23.79
N LEU A 416 -8.07 5.20 -24.03
CA LEU A 416 -8.28 4.32 -25.18
C LEU A 416 -9.68 3.71 -25.16
N GLU A 417 -10.15 3.23 -24.00
CA GLU A 417 -11.51 2.69 -23.84
C GLU A 417 -12.57 3.74 -24.22
N ARG A 418 -12.41 4.97 -23.74
CA ARG A 418 -13.32 6.08 -24.03
C ARG A 418 -13.34 6.42 -25.53
N ASN A 419 -12.17 6.50 -26.15
CA ASN A 419 -12.04 6.81 -27.58
C ASN A 419 -12.60 5.68 -28.45
N ALA A 420 -12.29 4.42 -28.12
CA ALA A 420 -12.80 3.25 -28.83
C ALA A 420 -14.32 3.16 -28.78
N ARG A 421 -14.94 3.41 -27.61
CA ARG A 421 -16.41 3.47 -27.47
C ARG A 421 -17.02 4.56 -28.34
N THR A 422 -16.40 5.73 -28.33
CA THR A 422 -16.83 6.88 -29.13
C THR A 422 -16.80 6.60 -30.63
N LEU A 423 -15.75 5.92 -31.09
CA LEU A 423 -15.54 5.59 -32.50
C LEU A 423 -16.21 4.26 -32.92
N GLY A 424 -16.91 3.58 -32.00
CA GLY A 424 -17.55 2.28 -32.28
C GLY A 424 -16.59 1.11 -32.51
N LYS A 425 -15.33 1.22 -32.06
CA LYS A 425 -14.25 0.24 -32.30
C LYS A 425 -14.30 -0.93 -31.31
N ARG A 426 -15.34 -1.78 -31.42
CA ARG A 426 -15.61 -2.88 -30.48
C ARG A 426 -14.43 -3.86 -30.30
N GLY A 427 -13.74 -4.23 -31.38
CA GLY A 427 -12.61 -5.18 -31.31
C GLY A 427 -11.42 -4.72 -30.48
N ILE A 428 -11.26 -3.41 -30.24
CA ILE A 428 -10.22 -2.89 -29.36
C ILE A 428 -10.57 -3.05 -27.88
N LEU A 429 -11.86 -2.98 -27.53
CA LEU A 429 -12.32 -3.14 -26.16
C LEU A 429 -11.99 -4.56 -25.64
N ASP A 430 -12.12 -5.57 -26.50
CA ASP A 430 -11.77 -6.95 -26.16
C ASP A 430 -10.25 -7.11 -25.94
N ARG A 431 -9.43 -6.61 -26.87
CA ARG A 431 -7.96 -6.59 -26.76
C ARG A 431 -7.48 -5.86 -25.51
N LEU A 432 -8.10 -4.73 -25.18
CA LEU A 432 -7.81 -3.95 -23.99
C LEU A 432 -8.18 -4.70 -22.71
N GLY A 433 -9.31 -5.42 -22.71
CA GLY A 433 -9.70 -6.29 -21.60
C GLY A 433 -8.70 -7.41 -21.33
N GLU A 434 -8.19 -8.05 -22.37
CA GLU A 434 -7.12 -9.05 -22.25
C GLU A 434 -5.81 -8.43 -21.75
N TYR A 435 -5.45 -7.25 -22.25
CA TYR A 435 -4.27 -6.50 -21.81
C TYR A 435 -4.34 -6.20 -20.30
N ARG A 436 -5.46 -5.65 -19.81
CA ARG A 436 -5.66 -5.35 -18.37
C ARG A 436 -5.55 -6.59 -17.49
N LYS A 437 -6.18 -7.71 -17.89
CA LYS A 437 -6.09 -8.99 -17.16
C LYS A 437 -4.65 -9.50 -17.06
N ARG A 438 -3.92 -9.46 -18.18
CA ARG A 438 -2.53 -9.94 -18.25
C ARG A 438 -1.60 -9.15 -17.35
N TRP A 439 -1.79 -7.83 -17.27
CA TRP A 439 -0.92 -6.94 -16.51
C TRP A 439 -1.42 -6.62 -15.09
N ARG A 440 -2.49 -7.30 -14.64
CA ARG A 440 -3.14 -7.06 -13.33
C ARG A 440 -3.35 -5.56 -13.08
N ILE A 441 -3.91 -4.89 -14.09
CA ILE A 441 -4.33 -3.50 -13.97
C ILE A 441 -5.67 -3.54 -13.24
N ASP A 442 -5.66 -3.19 -11.95
CA ASP A 442 -6.88 -3.11 -11.13
C ASP A 442 -7.87 -2.11 -11.73
N ASP A 443 -9.17 -2.35 -11.53
CA ASP A 443 -10.28 -1.51 -12.02
C ASP A 443 -10.46 -0.19 -11.24
N ASP A 444 -9.49 0.18 -10.39
CA ASP A 444 -9.34 1.50 -9.73
C ASP A 444 -9.01 2.63 -10.74
N LEU A 445 -9.35 2.43 -12.00
CA LEU A 445 -9.16 3.37 -13.08
C LEU A 445 -10.02 4.60 -12.84
N VAL A 446 -9.38 5.77 -12.84
CA VAL A 446 -10.10 7.04 -12.89
C VAL A 446 -10.85 7.07 -14.22
N ARG A 447 -12.18 6.93 -14.17
CA ARG A 447 -13.03 6.90 -15.37
C ARG A 447 -13.12 8.26 -16.06
N ASP A 448 -12.79 9.32 -15.34
CA ASP A 448 -12.66 10.68 -15.86
C ASP A 448 -11.21 11.03 -16.21
N PRO A 449 -11.00 11.93 -17.18
CA PRO A 449 -9.66 12.42 -17.46
C PRO A 449 -8.98 12.99 -16.23
N PHE A 450 -7.80 12.45 -15.93
CA PHE A 450 -7.04 12.80 -14.75
C PHE A 450 -5.73 13.50 -15.13
N LEU A 451 -5.04 14.08 -14.14
CA LEU A 451 -3.73 14.68 -14.37
C LEU A 451 -2.73 13.63 -14.83
N ALA A 452 -1.81 14.04 -15.68
CA ALA A 452 -0.66 13.26 -16.09
C ALA A 452 0.39 13.26 -14.99
N GLU A 453 0.93 12.07 -14.72
CA GLU A 453 2.11 11.90 -13.89
C GLU A 453 3.35 12.45 -14.62
N SER A 454 4.41 12.79 -13.87
CA SER A 454 5.71 13.10 -14.48
C SER A 454 6.15 11.93 -15.35
N PRO A 455 6.68 12.16 -16.57
CA PRO A 455 7.49 11.17 -17.25
C PRO A 455 8.81 11.06 -16.50
N ASP A 456 8.78 10.59 -15.25
CA ASP A 456 10.00 10.17 -14.61
C ASP A 456 10.55 9.08 -15.54
N ARG A 457 11.76 9.32 -16.06
CA ARG A 457 12.64 8.27 -16.55
C ARG A 457 12.91 7.35 -15.37
N VAL A 458 11.89 6.58 -14.97
CA VAL A 458 12.08 5.31 -14.31
C VAL A 458 12.78 4.52 -15.39
N ASP A 459 14.09 4.32 -15.21
CA ASP A 459 14.78 3.17 -15.79
C ASP A 459 13.80 2.02 -15.69
N ARG A 460 13.25 1.63 -16.85
CA ARG A 460 12.33 0.51 -16.97
C ARG A 460 13.16 -0.70 -16.56
N ALA A 461 13.21 -0.95 -15.26
CA ALA A 461 13.77 -2.14 -14.68
C ALA A 461 13.06 -3.29 -15.38
N ASP A 462 13.86 -4.06 -16.10
CA ASP A 462 13.46 -5.28 -16.77
C ASP A 462 12.43 -6.02 -15.93
N GLY A 463 11.18 -6.02 -16.40
CA GLY A 463 10.27 -7.08 -16.03
C GLY A 463 10.97 -8.40 -16.39
N PRO A 464 10.88 -9.46 -15.56
CA PRO A 464 11.64 -10.68 -15.78
C PRO A 464 11.38 -11.14 -17.21
N SER A 465 12.44 -11.10 -18.01
CA SER A 465 12.50 -11.67 -19.34
C SER A 465 12.25 -13.16 -19.15
N ALA A 466 10.99 -13.57 -19.30
CA ALA A 466 10.67 -14.96 -19.52
C ALA A 466 11.44 -15.36 -20.79
N PRO A 467 12.41 -16.29 -20.71
CA PRO A 467 13.07 -16.75 -21.92
C PRO A 467 12.02 -17.52 -22.72
N GLY A 468 11.51 -16.89 -23.77
CA GLY A 468 10.73 -17.58 -24.79
C GLY A 468 11.57 -18.71 -25.38
N PRO A 469 10.95 -19.84 -25.76
CA PRO A 469 11.68 -20.99 -26.27
C PRO A 469 12.36 -20.60 -27.58
N LYS A 470 13.69 -20.51 -27.56
CA LYS A 470 14.48 -20.46 -28.79
C LYS A 470 14.33 -21.84 -29.46
N ARG A 471 13.50 -21.90 -30.50
CA ARG A 471 13.64 -22.92 -31.54
C ARG A 471 15.00 -22.71 -32.18
N ILE A 472 15.90 -23.65 -31.97
CA ILE A 472 17.09 -23.79 -32.81
C ILE A 472 16.66 -24.72 -33.93
N GLU A 473 16.63 -24.19 -35.14
CA GLU A 473 16.54 -24.98 -36.38
C GLU A 473 17.87 -25.72 -36.58
N SER A 474 17.73 -26.99 -36.99
CA SER A 474 18.71 -28.01 -37.41
C SER A 474 20.20 -27.75 -37.22
#